data_AF-A0A520BTH0-F1
#
_entry.id   AF-A0A520BTH0-F1
#
_cell.length_a   1.000
_cell.length_b   1.000
_cell.length_c   1.000
_cell.angle_alpha   90.00
_cell.angle_beta   90.00
_cell.angle_gamma   90.00
#
_symmetry.space_group_name_H-M   'P 1'
#
loop_
_entity.id
_entity.type
_entity.pdbx_description
1 polymer ?
#
loop_
_entity_poly.entity_id
_entity_poly.type
_entity_poly.pdbx_seq_one_letter_code
_entity_poly.pdbx_strand_id
1 'polypeptide(L)'
;MKGGIYNVLKARFLVDEDANRNWGFILFVILLAIIMIANTNRYERKIFTIKALESEVKELRSEFVDRRSELMELKLESTIEKKMLAKDIKPSSVPPVKIKVKAPVQNKNFFERLWQ
;
A
#
# COMPACT_ATOMS: atom_id res chain seq x y z
N MET A 1 -51.69 20.15 24.85
CA MET A 1 -50.26 19.76 24.73
C MET A 1 -49.44 20.70 23.83
N LYS A 2 -49.76 22.02 23.74
CA LYS A 2 -49.05 22.97 22.84
C LYS A 2 -48.08 23.93 23.57
N GLY A 3 -48.04 23.92 24.90
CA GLY A 3 -47.23 24.87 25.69
C GLY A 3 -45.78 24.47 25.91
N GLY A 4 -45.44 23.16 25.88
CA GLY A 4 -44.08 22.68 26.20
C GLY A 4 -43.03 23.19 25.21
N ILE A 5 -43.27 23.00 23.90
CA ILE A 5 -42.36 23.46 22.84
C ILE A 5 -42.31 25.00 22.78
N TYR A 6 -43.45 25.66 23.02
CA TYR A 6 -43.55 27.12 23.03
C TYR A 6 -42.75 27.74 24.19
N ASN A 7 -42.73 27.11 25.37
CA ASN A 7 -41.93 27.56 26.51
C ASN A 7 -40.42 27.38 26.31
N VAL A 8 -40.01 26.34 25.59
CA VAL A 8 -38.59 26.12 25.21
C VAL A 8 -38.13 27.17 24.19
N LEU A 9 -38.94 27.45 23.16
CA LEU A 9 -38.66 28.51 22.17
C LEU A 9 -38.63 29.91 22.79
N LYS A 10 -39.48 30.17 23.79
CA LYS A 10 -39.56 31.47 24.48
C LYS A 10 -38.49 31.64 25.57
N ALA A 11 -37.50 30.73 25.63
CA ALA A 11 -36.40 30.75 26.59
C ALA A 11 -36.85 30.78 28.06
N ARG A 12 -38.04 30.26 28.39
CA ARG A 12 -38.53 30.25 29.77
C ARG A 12 -37.64 29.40 30.70
N PHE A 13 -36.95 28.40 30.12
CA PHE A 13 -35.87 27.62 30.73
C PHE A 13 -34.69 28.48 31.26
N LEU A 14 -34.46 29.67 30.72
CA LEU A 14 -33.39 30.57 31.16
C LEU A 14 -33.81 31.56 32.27
N VAL A 15 -35.12 31.75 32.47
CA VAL A 15 -35.70 32.83 33.30
C VAL A 15 -36.50 32.30 34.50
N ASP A 16 -36.88 31.02 34.52
CA ASP A 16 -37.53 30.39 35.68
C ASP A 16 -36.57 30.26 36.88
N GLU A 17 -37.12 30.11 38.09
CA GLU A 17 -36.42 30.13 39.39
C GLU A 17 -35.28 29.07 39.51
N ASP A 18 -35.31 28.03 38.66
CA ASP A 18 -34.29 26.98 38.51
C ASP A 18 -33.20 27.30 37.46
N ALA A 19 -33.11 28.54 36.97
CA ALA A 19 -32.19 28.96 35.89
C ALA A 19 -30.72 28.59 36.14
N ASN A 20 -30.26 28.55 37.40
CA ASN A 20 -28.88 28.17 37.74
C ASN A 20 -28.52 26.74 37.27
N ARG A 21 -29.46 25.80 37.31
CA ARG A 21 -29.24 24.41 36.83
C ARG A 21 -29.14 24.33 35.30
N ASN A 22 -29.83 25.25 34.62
CA ASN A 22 -29.97 25.28 33.18
C ASN A 22 -28.77 25.93 32.48
N TRP A 23 -28.10 26.88 33.13
CA TRP A 23 -26.84 27.45 32.68
C TRP A 23 -25.73 26.40 32.54
N GLY A 24 -25.62 25.45 33.47
CA GLY A 24 -24.66 24.35 33.38
C GLY A 24 -24.89 23.45 32.17
N PHE A 25 -26.16 23.19 31.82
CA PHE A 25 -26.52 22.41 30.64
C PHE A 25 -26.17 23.12 29.32
N ILE A 26 -26.38 24.44 29.25
CA ILE A 26 -26.01 25.24 28.07
C ILE A 26 -24.49 25.22 27.86
N LEU A 27 -23.72 25.39 28.93
CA LEU A 27 -22.26 25.32 28.90
C LEU A 27 -21.77 23.95 28.41
N PHE A 28 -22.44 22.88 28.83
CA PHE A 28 -22.17 21.53 28.36
C PHE A 28 -22.43 21.36 26.85
N VAL A 29 -23.55 21.88 26.32
CA VAL A 29 -23.86 21.82 24.89
C VAL A 29 -22.88 22.65 24.05
N ILE A 30 -22.49 23.84 24.53
CA ILE A 30 -21.48 24.68 23.86
C ILE A 30 -20.13 23.96 23.82
N LEU A 31 -19.73 23.35 24.95
CA LEU A 31 -18.49 22.57 25.02
C LEU A 31 -18.52 21.39 24.05
N LEU A 32 -19.64 20.66 23.95
CA LEU A 32 -19.82 19.61 22.96
C LEU A 32 -19.72 20.13 21.52
N ALA A 33 -20.32 21.29 21.23
CA ALA A 33 -20.22 21.91 19.91
C ALA A 33 -18.76 22.26 19.56
N ILE A 34 -18.00 22.80 20.51
CA ILE A 34 -16.56 23.09 20.33
C ILE A 34 -15.77 21.80 20.07
N ILE A 35 -16.04 20.73 20.83
CA ILE A 35 -15.39 19.43 20.61
C ILE A 35 -15.71 18.90 19.20
N MET A 36 -16.96 19.02 18.76
CA MET A 36 -17.37 18.57 17.44
C MET A 36 -16.64 19.32 16.32
N ILE A 37 -16.59 20.66 16.41
CA ILE A 37 -15.86 21.51 15.45
C ILE A 37 -14.36 21.15 15.44
N ALA A 38 -13.76 20.98 16.61
CA ALA A 38 -12.35 20.60 16.73
C ALA A 38 -12.06 19.21 16.11
N ASN A 39 -12.97 18.26 16.26
CA ASN A 39 -12.85 16.93 15.66
C ASN A 39 -12.92 17.01 14.12
N THR A 40 -13.92 17.73 13.57
CA THR A 40 -14.06 17.92 12.13
C THR A 40 -12.80 18.53 11.52
N ASN A 41 -12.24 19.58 12.11
CA ASN A 41 -11.01 20.21 11.63
C ASN A 41 -9.81 19.25 11.66
N ARG A 42 -9.74 18.33 12.63
CA ARG A 42 -8.69 17.28 12.67
C ARG A 42 -8.90 16.22 11.60
N TYR A 43 -10.15 15.84 11.36
CA TYR A 43 -10.53 14.89 10.33
C TYR A 43 -10.18 15.41 8.93
N GLU A 44 -10.50 16.68 8.64
CA GLU A 44 -10.13 17.34 7.38
C GLU A 44 -8.62 17.30 7.13
N ARG A 45 -7.81 17.67 8.13
CA ARG A 45 -6.34 17.62 8.02
C ARG A 45 -5.85 16.21 7.68
N LYS A 46 -6.41 15.17 8.29
CA LYS A 46 -6.07 13.77 7.98
C LYS A 46 -6.43 13.42 6.54
N ILE A 47 -7.58 13.85 6.03
CA ILE A 47 -7.97 13.61 4.63
C ILE A 47 -6.97 14.25 3.67
N PHE A 48 -6.55 15.50 3.93
CA PHE A 48 -5.54 16.14 3.08
C PHE A 48 -4.24 15.36 3.03
N THR A 49 -3.77 14.88 4.19
CA THR A 49 -2.59 14.00 4.26
C THR A 49 -2.81 12.70 3.49
N ILE A 50 -3.94 12.03 3.67
CA ILE A 50 -4.27 10.79 2.93
C ILE A 50 -4.23 11.01 1.42
N LYS A 51 -4.80 12.11 0.93
CA LYS A 51 -4.78 12.44 -0.50
C LYS A 51 -3.36 12.69 -1.03
N ALA A 52 -2.50 13.34 -0.24
CA ALA A 52 -1.10 13.54 -0.60
C ALA A 52 -0.35 12.20 -0.72
N LEU A 53 -0.51 11.31 0.27
CA LEU A 53 0.06 9.96 0.23
C LEU A 53 -0.48 9.12 -0.93
N GLU A 54 -1.78 9.23 -1.24
CA GLU A 54 -2.38 8.52 -2.36
C GLU A 54 -1.77 8.96 -3.70
N SER A 55 -1.50 10.26 -3.86
CA SER A 55 -0.80 10.80 -5.03
C SER A 55 0.62 10.22 -5.14
N GLU A 56 1.37 10.18 -4.05
CA GLU A 56 2.72 9.63 -4.01
C GLU A 56 2.74 8.13 -4.38
N VAL A 57 1.81 7.35 -3.82
CA VAL A 57 1.67 5.93 -4.17
C VAL A 57 1.35 5.74 -5.65
N LYS A 58 0.52 6.61 -6.23
CA LYS A 58 0.18 6.56 -7.66
C LYS A 58 1.39 6.88 -8.53
N GLU A 59 2.19 7.86 -8.14
CA GLU A 59 3.43 8.24 -8.84
C GLU A 59 4.45 7.08 -8.82
N LEU A 60 4.73 6.52 -7.65
CA LEU A 60 5.62 5.37 -7.50
C LEU A 60 5.16 4.15 -8.31
N ARG A 61 3.84 3.94 -8.39
CA ARG A 61 3.27 2.86 -9.21
C ARG A 61 3.46 3.12 -10.70
N SER A 62 3.35 4.38 -11.15
CA SER A 62 3.66 4.76 -12.53
C SER A 62 5.12 4.49 -12.84
N GLU A 63 6.03 4.95 -11.98
CA GLU A 63 7.47 4.74 -12.12
C GLU A 63 7.82 3.24 -12.19
N PHE A 64 7.23 2.41 -11.32
CA PHE A 64 7.44 0.97 -11.36
C PHE A 64 7.03 0.34 -12.69
N VAL A 65 5.90 0.76 -13.28
CA VAL A 65 5.42 0.25 -14.56
C VAL A 65 6.35 0.67 -15.70
N ASP A 66 6.80 1.92 -15.70
CA ASP A 66 7.73 2.45 -16.70
C ASP A 66 9.07 1.72 -16.63
N ARG A 67 9.65 1.61 -15.43
CA ARG A 67 10.93 0.91 -15.21
C ARG A 67 10.84 -0.58 -15.52
N ARG A 68 9.71 -1.23 -15.23
CA ARG A 68 9.49 -2.64 -15.62
C ARG A 68 9.52 -2.81 -17.14
N SER A 69 8.89 -1.90 -17.87
CA SER A 69 8.87 -1.93 -19.34
C SER A 69 10.28 -1.74 -19.91
N GLU A 70 11.03 -0.76 -19.38
CA GLU A 70 12.42 -0.52 -19.76
C GLU A 70 13.32 -1.73 -19.50
N LEU A 71 13.18 -2.40 -18.35
CA LEU A 71 13.94 -3.62 -18.05
C LEU A 71 13.60 -4.76 -19.02
N MET A 72 12.36 -4.86 -19.47
CA MET A 72 11.96 -5.86 -20.46
C MET A 72 12.60 -5.58 -21.82
N GLU A 73 12.64 -4.32 -22.25
CA GLU A 73 13.34 -3.90 -23.48
C GLU A 73 14.85 -4.16 -23.40
N LEU A 74 15.46 -3.94 -22.24
CA LEU A 74 16.88 -4.23 -22.00
C LEU A 74 17.18 -5.74 -21.98
N LYS A 75 16.23 -6.57 -21.53
CA LYS A 75 16.37 -8.03 -21.46
C LYS A 75 16.11 -8.72 -22.81
N LEU A 76 15.52 -8.04 -23.78
CA LEU A 76 15.29 -8.60 -25.11
C LEU A 76 16.60 -9.07 -25.73
N GLU A 77 16.58 -10.30 -26.24
CA GLU A 77 17.74 -10.95 -26.86
C GLU A 77 18.30 -10.11 -28.01
N SER A 78 17.42 -9.48 -28.80
CA SER A 78 17.81 -8.57 -29.88
C SER A 78 18.54 -7.31 -29.40
N THR A 79 18.17 -6.76 -28.22
CA THR A 79 18.86 -5.62 -27.60
C THR A 79 20.25 -6.03 -27.09
N ILE A 80 20.34 -7.22 -26.50
CA ILE A 80 21.59 -7.79 -26.00
C ILE A 80 22.52 -8.10 -27.17
N GLU A 81 22.03 -8.74 -28.23
CA GLU A 81 22.76 -9.06 -29.45
C GLU A 81 23.36 -7.80 -30.08
N LYS A 82 22.55 -6.75 -30.28
CA LYS A 82 23.03 -5.46 -30.80
C LYS A 82 24.18 -4.86 -29.98
N LYS A 83 24.11 -4.94 -28.65
CA LYS A 83 25.19 -4.46 -27.75
C LYS A 83 26.42 -5.37 -27.77
N MET A 84 26.24 -6.68 -27.93
CA MET A 84 27.31 -7.68 -27.95
C MET A 84 28.07 -7.72 -29.29
N LEU A 85 27.46 -7.30 -30.40
CA LEU A 85 28.12 -7.12 -31.70
C LEU A 85 29.31 -6.15 -31.62
N ALA A 86 29.21 -5.08 -30.84
CA ALA A 86 30.31 -4.13 -30.63
C ALA A 86 31.51 -4.76 -29.88
N LYS A 87 31.29 -5.89 -29.19
CA LYS A 87 32.32 -6.68 -28.51
C LYS A 87 32.74 -7.91 -29.32
N ASP A 88 32.29 -8.01 -30.58
CA ASP A 88 32.51 -9.12 -31.52
C ASP A 88 31.99 -10.50 -31.02
N ILE A 89 31.03 -10.48 -30.08
CA ILE A 89 30.38 -11.68 -29.55
C ILE A 89 29.10 -11.92 -30.35
N LYS A 90 28.99 -13.11 -30.96
CA LYS A 90 27.87 -13.51 -31.83
C LYS A 90 27.05 -14.64 -31.18
N PRO A 91 25.73 -14.65 -31.36
CA PRO A 91 24.90 -15.76 -30.92
C PRO A 91 25.29 -17.04 -31.68
N SER A 92 25.28 -18.17 -30.98
CA SER A 92 25.53 -19.47 -31.61
C SER A 92 24.33 -19.84 -32.48
N SER A 93 24.57 -20.10 -33.77
CA SER A 93 23.52 -20.59 -34.68
C SER A 93 23.14 -22.06 -34.40
N VAL A 94 23.93 -22.77 -33.59
CA VAL A 94 23.74 -24.20 -33.30
C VAL A 94 23.33 -24.37 -31.83
N PRO A 95 22.28 -25.15 -31.53
CA PRO A 95 21.84 -25.37 -30.16
C PRO A 95 22.90 -26.10 -29.32
N PRO A 96 23.03 -25.79 -28.02
CA PRO A 96 24.00 -26.43 -27.15
C PRO A 96 23.62 -27.89 -26.84
N VAL A 97 24.62 -28.77 -26.87
CA VAL A 97 24.44 -30.20 -26.55
C VAL A 97 24.51 -30.42 -25.04
N LYS A 98 23.48 -31.03 -24.46
CA LYS A 98 23.46 -31.37 -23.03
C LYS A 98 24.37 -32.56 -22.75
N ILE A 99 25.57 -32.32 -22.24
CA ILE A 99 26.48 -33.37 -21.77
C ILE A 99 25.96 -33.89 -20.42
N LYS A 100 25.26 -35.04 -20.44
CA LYS A 100 24.95 -35.79 -19.23
C LYS A 100 26.14 -36.68 -18.89
N VAL A 101 26.90 -36.30 -17.86
CA VAL A 101 27.95 -37.16 -17.32
C VAL A 101 27.29 -38.40 -16.71
N LYS A 102 27.38 -39.55 -17.39
CA LYS A 102 27.11 -40.83 -16.74
C LYS A 102 28.23 -41.02 -15.72
N ALA A 103 27.87 -41.07 -14.43
CA ALA A 103 28.83 -41.42 -13.39
C ALA A 103 29.55 -42.72 -13.79
N PRO A 104 30.86 -42.83 -13.54
CA PRO A 104 31.59 -44.06 -13.83
C PRO A 104 30.87 -45.21 -13.12
N VAL A 105 30.48 -46.22 -13.91
CA VAL A 105 29.99 -47.47 -13.34
C VAL A 105 31.12 -47.98 -12.45
N GLN A 106 30.93 -47.89 -11.13
CA GLN A 106 31.77 -48.59 -10.18
C GLN A 106 31.62 -50.07 -10.50
N ASN A 107 32.55 -50.62 -11.27
CA ASN A 107 32.75 -52.05 -11.30
C ASN A 107 33.02 -52.44 -9.86
N LYS A 108 32.04 -53.08 -9.21
CA LYS A 108 32.23 -53.67 -7.87
C LYS A 108 33.51 -54.47 -7.93
N ASN A 109 34.45 -54.12 -7.06
CA ASN A 109 35.73 -54.79 -6.97
C ASN A 109 35.48 -56.30 -6.82
N PHE A 110 36.29 -57.09 -7.52
CA PHE A 110 36.21 -58.56 -7.60
C PHE A 110 35.92 -59.24 -6.24
N PHE A 111 36.43 -58.68 -5.15
CA PHE A 111 36.24 -59.16 -3.77
C PHE A 111 34.82 -58.97 -3.19
N GLU A 112 33.98 -58.06 -3.71
CA GLU A 112 32.59 -57.90 -3.26
C GLU A 112 31.63 -58.95 -3.84
N ARG A 113 31.99 -59.59 -4.97
CA ARG A 113 31.18 -60.66 -5.59
C ARG A 113 31.45 -62.04 -4.99
N LEU A 114 32.51 -62.16 -4.19
CA LEU A 114 32.98 -63.44 -3.64
C LEU A 114 32.38 -63.76 -2.27
N TRP A 115 31.75 -62.78 -1.61
CA TRP A 115 31.17 -62.91 -0.27
C TRP A 115 29.64 -62.70 -0.25
N GLN A 116 28.98 -62.97 -1.38
CA GLN A 116 27.52 -63.05 -1.48
C GLN A 116 27.09 -64.44 -1.96
#